data_AF-A0A7W0CSA2-F1
#
_entry.id   AF-A0A7W0CSA2-F1
#
_cell.length_a   1.000
_cell.length_b   1.000
_cell.length_c   1.000
_cell.angle_alpha   90.00
_cell.angle_beta   90.00
_cell.angle_gamma   90.00
#
_symmetry.space_group_name_H-M   'P 1'
#
loop_
_entity.id
_entity.type
_entity.pdbx_description
1 polymer ?
#
loop_
_entity_poly.entity_id
_entity_poly.type
_entity_poly.pdbx_seq_one_letter_code
_entity_poly.pdbx_strand_id
1 'polypeptide(L)'
;MTMSLAEPLAELSKRFRVPGASLAYWHDGHLREEATGVLNLDTGVEVTTDSLFQIGSITKVWTATQLMLLAERGEITLDTPVDGFPGVTIKHLLTHTSGIDGDFFHDTGRGDDCLARYAEDARQVARVHPPGAAHSYCNTGFSLAGRVIETITGKVWDAALREQIIEPLGLTHTWTLPEDVLRFRAATGHLGEPGEEPGPTPRWGMMRTVGPAGLICSTAADVVRFARSFHDGALLTPASAELMVTPHVELPANPYGTHWGLGWILDTWEGRAVWSHGGNTIGQSAQLWTLPGTGTGNDSGTTVCVLANGGDTYGFFQAVAQELFPALCGVRPRPLPQPPGEVVPVDGRHDGVYERESARITVEGARMTYLNTSAFADLDEPMLFDLVALDDDRYLARREGTATWVGVTFATREDGTPYQYFSLRSTPRLP
;
A
#
# COMPACT_ATOMS: atom_id res chain seq x y z
N MET A 1 -5.48 24.38 -22.78
CA MET A 1 -6.39 23.27 -23.11
C MET A 1 -6.44 22.39 -21.88
N THR A 2 -7.60 22.17 -21.27
CA THR A 2 -7.73 21.32 -20.08
C THR A 2 -7.42 19.88 -20.49
N MET A 3 -6.23 19.38 -20.14
CA MET A 3 -5.89 17.96 -20.29
C MET A 3 -6.70 17.18 -19.27
N SER A 4 -7.66 16.39 -19.77
CA SER A 4 -8.41 15.38 -19.03
C SER A 4 -7.96 13.99 -19.49
N LEU A 5 -8.43 12.93 -18.84
CA LEU A 5 -8.33 11.57 -19.37
C LEU A 5 -8.90 11.51 -20.80
N ALA A 6 -8.30 10.65 -21.64
CA ALA A 6 -8.74 10.45 -23.02
C ALA A 6 -10.00 9.56 -23.06
N GLU A 7 -10.00 8.49 -22.25
CA GLU A 7 -11.18 7.73 -21.88
C GLU A 7 -11.78 8.30 -20.58
N PRO A 8 -13.07 8.68 -20.55
CA PRO A 8 -13.67 9.19 -19.31
C PRO A 8 -13.52 8.18 -18.17
N LEU A 9 -13.28 8.68 -16.94
CA LEU A 9 -13.13 7.83 -15.75
C LEU A 9 -14.27 6.81 -15.61
N ALA A 10 -15.50 7.20 -15.98
CA ALA A 10 -16.67 6.35 -15.97
C ALA A 10 -16.57 5.12 -16.90
N GLU A 11 -15.96 5.25 -18.08
CA GLU A 11 -15.78 4.14 -19.02
C GLU A 11 -14.66 3.20 -18.55
N LEU A 12 -13.56 3.75 -18.03
CA LEU A 12 -12.54 2.96 -17.33
C LEU A 12 -13.15 2.17 -16.17
N SER A 13 -13.95 2.81 -15.31
CA SER A 13 -14.61 2.13 -14.20
C SER A 13 -15.50 0.97 -14.66
N LYS A 14 -16.29 1.15 -15.74
CA LYS A 14 -17.09 0.06 -16.31
C LYS A 14 -16.22 -1.09 -16.84
N ARG A 15 -15.14 -0.78 -17.57
CA ARG A 15 -14.23 -1.78 -18.15
C ARG A 15 -13.66 -2.72 -17.08
N PHE A 16 -13.36 -2.18 -15.90
CA PHE A 16 -12.78 -2.92 -14.79
C PHE A 16 -13.78 -3.29 -13.70
N ARG A 17 -15.09 -3.13 -13.95
CA ARG A 17 -16.17 -3.41 -12.98
C ARG A 17 -15.98 -2.75 -11.63
N VAL A 18 -15.45 -1.52 -11.63
CA VAL A 18 -15.27 -0.69 -10.44
C VAL A 18 -16.61 -0.02 -10.13
N PRO A 19 -17.27 -0.32 -9.00
CA PRO A 19 -18.60 0.23 -8.70
C PRO A 19 -18.59 1.75 -8.55
N GLY A 20 -17.54 2.29 -7.95
CA GLY A 20 -17.34 3.73 -7.74
C GLY A 20 -15.87 4.09 -7.58
N ALA A 21 -15.51 5.27 -8.09
CA ALA A 21 -14.14 5.77 -8.06
C ALA A 21 -14.08 7.29 -7.87
N SER A 22 -13.01 7.74 -7.22
CA SER A 22 -12.64 9.15 -7.13
C SER A 22 -11.18 9.31 -7.55
N LEU A 23 -10.92 10.29 -8.41
CA LEU A 23 -9.59 10.68 -8.88
C LEU A 23 -9.35 12.14 -8.49
N ALA A 24 -8.15 12.42 -7.99
CA ALA A 24 -7.63 13.77 -7.91
C ALA A 24 -6.20 13.82 -8.43
N TYR A 25 -5.84 14.91 -9.10
CA TYR A 25 -4.47 15.13 -9.52
C TYR A 25 -4.07 16.60 -9.46
N TRP A 26 -2.85 16.83 -8.99
CA TRP A 26 -2.16 18.11 -9.05
C TRP A 26 -1.19 18.12 -10.22
N HIS A 27 -1.35 19.09 -11.11
CA HIS A 27 -0.44 19.31 -12.23
C HIS A 27 -0.48 20.78 -12.66
N ASP A 28 0.66 21.34 -13.04
CA ASP A 28 0.81 22.75 -13.43
C ASP A 28 0.18 23.75 -12.45
N GLY A 29 0.37 23.53 -11.15
CA GLY A 29 -0.16 24.43 -10.11
C GLY A 29 -1.67 24.33 -9.86
N HIS A 30 -2.34 23.33 -10.42
CA HIS A 30 -3.80 23.18 -10.30
C HIS A 30 -4.19 21.78 -9.82
N LEU A 31 -5.12 21.74 -8.86
CA LEU A 31 -5.82 20.52 -8.47
C LEU A 31 -7.03 20.30 -9.39
N ARG A 32 -7.21 19.07 -9.85
CA ARG A 32 -8.39 18.61 -10.57
C ARG A 32 -8.95 17.37 -9.88
N GLU A 33 -10.27 17.25 -9.91
CA GLU A 33 -11.00 16.20 -9.21
C GLU A 33 -12.09 15.64 -10.13
N GLU A 34 -12.23 14.32 -10.13
CA GLU A 34 -13.24 13.58 -10.90
C GLU A 34 -13.81 12.46 -10.02
N ALA A 35 -15.08 12.13 -10.20
CA ALA A 35 -15.76 11.05 -9.48
C ALA A 35 -16.77 10.37 -10.39
N THR A 36 -17.01 9.07 -10.17
CA THR A 36 -17.98 8.27 -10.93
C THR A 36 -18.51 7.10 -10.11
N GLY A 37 -19.71 6.62 -10.47
CA GLY A 37 -20.30 5.41 -9.92
C GLY A 37 -20.95 5.60 -8.55
N VAL A 38 -20.99 4.54 -7.75
CA VAL A 38 -21.69 4.50 -6.45
C VAL A 38 -20.79 4.06 -5.30
N LEU A 39 -21.03 4.62 -4.12
CA LEU A 39 -20.36 4.28 -2.87
C LEU A 39 -20.78 2.91 -2.34
N ASN A 40 -22.00 2.47 -2.67
CA ASN A 40 -22.58 1.21 -2.22
C ASN A 40 -23.69 0.77 -3.19
N LEU A 41 -23.56 -0.43 -3.76
CA LEU A 41 -24.49 -0.98 -4.76
C LEU A 41 -25.92 -1.20 -4.23
N ASP A 42 -26.09 -1.50 -2.94
CA ASP A 42 -27.42 -1.70 -2.34
C ASP A 42 -28.18 -0.39 -2.18
N THR A 43 -27.48 0.67 -1.84
CA THR A 43 -28.09 1.99 -1.56
C THR A 43 -28.17 2.89 -2.79
N GLY A 44 -27.33 2.65 -3.80
CA GLY A 44 -27.22 3.49 -5.00
C GLY A 44 -26.67 4.90 -4.74
N VAL A 45 -26.11 5.17 -3.56
CA VAL A 45 -25.58 6.49 -3.21
C VAL A 45 -24.37 6.79 -4.09
N GLU A 46 -24.43 7.88 -4.86
CA GLU A 46 -23.40 8.27 -5.82
C GLU A 46 -22.05 8.61 -5.16
N VAL A 47 -20.95 8.35 -5.85
CA VAL A 47 -19.63 8.89 -5.48
C VAL A 47 -19.57 10.37 -5.85
N THR A 48 -19.06 11.18 -4.92
CA THR A 48 -18.74 12.59 -5.10
C THR A 48 -17.25 12.82 -4.80
N THR A 49 -16.69 13.95 -5.22
CA THR A 49 -15.25 14.24 -4.99
C THR A 49 -14.90 14.46 -3.52
N ASP A 50 -15.89 14.75 -2.68
CA ASP A 50 -15.79 14.83 -1.21
C ASP A 50 -16.15 13.52 -0.50
N SER A 51 -16.37 12.42 -1.25
CA SER A 51 -16.62 11.10 -0.65
C SER A 51 -15.34 10.50 -0.06
N LEU A 52 -15.46 9.90 1.11
CA LEU A 52 -14.37 9.26 1.84
C LEU A 52 -14.24 7.79 1.41
N PHE A 53 -13.00 7.39 1.11
CA PHE A 53 -12.62 6.00 0.91
C PHE A 53 -11.53 5.62 1.91
N GLN A 54 -11.46 4.34 2.24
CA GLN A 54 -10.32 3.80 2.97
C GLN A 54 -9.09 3.79 2.06
N ILE A 55 -8.07 4.58 2.39
CA ILE A 55 -6.84 4.69 1.59
C ILE A 55 -5.89 3.52 1.84
N GLY A 56 -6.23 2.65 2.80
CA GLY A 56 -5.46 1.46 3.13
C GLY A 56 -4.02 1.81 3.46
N SER A 57 -3.10 0.97 2.99
CA SER A 57 -1.68 1.08 3.28
C SER A 57 -1.00 2.38 2.86
N ILE A 58 -1.62 3.22 2.05
CA ILE A 58 -1.16 4.60 1.84
C ILE A 58 -0.94 5.27 3.21
N THR A 59 -1.80 5.01 4.21
CA THR A 59 -1.67 5.40 5.63
C THR A 59 -0.25 5.29 6.22
N LYS A 60 0.54 4.32 5.78
CA LYS A 60 1.92 4.12 6.26
C LYS A 60 2.81 5.34 6.03
N VAL A 61 2.62 6.06 4.93
CA VAL A 61 3.37 7.30 4.67
C VAL A 61 3.03 8.37 5.73
N TRP A 62 1.79 8.44 6.22
CA TRP A 62 1.33 9.39 7.24
C TRP A 62 1.93 9.02 8.59
N THR A 63 1.93 7.74 8.95
CA THR A 63 2.60 7.23 10.16
C THR A 63 4.11 7.46 10.12
N ALA A 64 4.76 7.21 8.97
CA ALA A 64 6.17 7.52 8.78
C ALA A 64 6.45 9.02 8.94
N THR A 65 5.57 9.88 8.39
CA THR A 65 5.66 11.34 8.52
C THR A 65 5.56 11.80 9.97
N GLN A 66 4.66 11.22 10.78
CA GLN A 66 4.58 11.51 12.22
C GLN A 66 5.89 11.22 12.94
N LEU A 67 6.52 10.07 12.65
CA LEU A 67 7.83 9.72 13.21
C LEU A 67 8.93 10.66 12.73
N MET A 68 8.92 11.08 11.47
CA MET A 68 9.87 12.06 10.97
C MET A 68 9.71 13.43 11.62
N LEU A 69 8.47 13.88 11.89
CA LEU A 69 8.21 15.11 12.65
C LEU A 69 8.75 15.02 14.09
N LEU A 70 8.62 13.86 14.73
CA LEU A 70 9.21 13.61 16.05
C LEU A 70 10.75 13.60 15.99
N ALA A 71 11.34 13.07 14.92
CA ALA A 71 12.79 13.10 14.70
C ALA A 71 13.32 14.52 14.47
N GLU A 72 12.59 15.38 13.74
CA GLU A 72 12.95 16.80 13.57
C GLU A 72 12.96 17.57 14.89
N ARG A 73 12.07 17.20 15.82
CA ARG A 73 12.03 17.76 17.19
C ARG A 73 13.12 17.18 18.10
N GLY A 74 13.92 16.24 17.63
CA GLY A 74 14.97 15.59 18.40
C GLY A 74 14.45 14.62 19.47
N GLU A 75 13.18 14.21 19.39
CA GLU A 75 12.56 13.30 20.36
C GLU A 75 12.95 11.84 20.12
N ILE A 76 13.31 11.50 18.88
CA ILE A 76 13.80 10.19 18.45
C ILE A 76 14.84 10.32 17.34
N THR A 77 15.51 9.21 17.04
CA THR A 77 16.29 9.03 15.81
C THR A 77 15.76 7.81 15.06
N LEU A 78 16.15 7.66 13.79
CA LEU A 78 15.82 6.45 13.03
C LEU A 78 16.43 5.17 13.64
N ASP A 79 17.49 5.32 14.45
CA ASP A 79 18.14 4.22 15.16
C ASP A 79 17.57 3.97 16.56
N THR A 80 16.55 4.74 16.98
CA THR A 80 15.85 4.48 18.25
C THR A 80 15.34 3.04 18.27
N PRO A 81 15.68 2.25 19.30
CA PRO A 81 15.24 0.86 19.42
C PRO A 81 13.75 0.78 19.73
N VAL A 82 13.10 -0.26 19.22
CA VAL A 82 11.69 -0.55 19.48
C VAL A 82 11.58 -1.45 20.72
N ASP A 83 10.91 -0.97 21.76
CA ASP A 83 10.77 -1.71 23.02
C ASP A 83 10.10 -3.07 22.81
N GLY A 84 10.67 -4.12 23.41
CA GLY A 84 10.21 -5.51 23.25
C GLY A 84 10.68 -6.22 21.97
N PHE A 85 11.37 -5.53 21.05
CA PHE A 85 11.82 -6.10 19.77
C PHE A 85 13.34 -5.97 19.58
N PRO A 86 14.15 -6.94 20.09
CA PRO A 86 15.60 -6.86 20.03
C PRO A 86 16.16 -6.64 18.63
N GLY A 87 17.03 -5.63 18.50
CA GLY A 87 17.68 -5.23 17.24
C GLY A 87 16.78 -4.50 16.23
N VAL A 88 15.49 -4.34 16.51
CA VAL A 88 14.57 -3.58 15.66
C VAL A 88 14.65 -2.10 16.02
N THR A 89 14.77 -1.24 15.02
CA THR A 89 14.79 0.22 15.16
C THR A 89 13.61 0.83 14.40
N ILE A 90 13.36 2.12 14.61
CA ILE A 90 12.37 2.88 13.84
C ILE A 90 12.63 2.76 12.34
N LYS A 91 13.89 2.85 11.90
CA LYS A 91 14.28 2.65 10.51
C LYS A 91 13.78 1.31 9.98
N HIS A 92 14.03 0.22 10.72
CA HIS A 92 13.60 -1.11 10.33
C HIS A 92 12.08 -1.25 10.17
N LEU A 93 11.29 -0.54 10.99
CA LEU A 93 9.83 -0.50 10.84
C LEU A 93 9.43 0.21 9.53
N LEU A 94 10.00 1.39 9.27
CA LEU A 94 9.64 2.24 8.13
C LEU A 94 10.11 1.68 6.78
N THR A 95 11.19 0.89 6.80
CA THR A 95 11.76 0.25 5.60
C THR A 95 11.32 -1.19 5.39
N HIS A 96 10.42 -1.72 6.23
CA HIS A 96 10.00 -3.13 6.20
C HIS A 96 11.16 -4.13 6.27
N THR A 97 12.15 -3.84 7.12
CA THR A 97 13.31 -4.72 7.36
C THR A 97 13.39 -5.19 8.81
N SER A 98 12.30 -5.08 9.58
CA SER A 98 12.25 -5.55 10.97
C SER A 98 12.43 -7.06 11.11
N GLY A 99 12.05 -7.82 10.08
CA GLY A 99 12.05 -9.28 10.10
C GLY A 99 10.93 -9.90 10.92
N ILE A 100 9.98 -9.09 11.41
CA ILE A 100 8.76 -9.57 12.09
C ILE A 100 7.81 -10.14 11.04
N ASP A 101 7.19 -11.29 11.31
CA ASP A 101 6.12 -11.79 10.45
C ASP A 101 4.93 -10.81 10.44
N GLY A 102 4.69 -10.24 9.27
CA GLY A 102 4.24 -8.87 9.16
C GLY A 102 2.74 -8.67 9.21
N ASP A 103 1.96 -9.74 9.15
CA ASP A 103 0.51 -9.68 8.93
C ASP A 103 -0.26 -10.37 10.07
N PHE A 104 0.18 -10.12 11.32
CA PHE A 104 -0.51 -10.53 12.55
C PHE A 104 -1.71 -9.61 12.80
N PHE A 105 -2.87 -9.93 12.21
CA PHE A 105 -4.10 -9.15 12.33
C PHE A 105 -4.88 -9.45 13.62
N HIS A 106 -4.25 -9.23 14.76
CA HIS A 106 -4.87 -9.45 16.07
C HIS A 106 -5.69 -8.26 16.53
N ASP A 107 -6.96 -8.51 16.87
CA ASP A 107 -7.87 -7.49 17.40
C ASP A 107 -7.81 -7.48 18.94
N THR A 108 -7.20 -6.44 19.50
CA THR A 108 -7.14 -6.23 20.95
C THR A 108 -8.27 -5.34 21.47
N GLY A 109 -9.25 -5.03 20.62
CA GLY A 109 -10.42 -4.22 20.93
C GLY A 109 -10.27 -2.75 20.52
N ARG A 110 -11.31 -1.97 20.83
CA ARG A 110 -11.45 -0.58 20.38
C ARG A 110 -10.93 0.47 21.36
N GLY A 111 -10.44 0.05 22.54
CA GLY A 111 -9.94 0.96 23.58
C GLY A 111 -8.70 1.73 23.14
N ASP A 112 -8.42 2.85 23.81
CA ASP A 112 -7.23 3.69 23.57
C ASP A 112 -5.91 2.98 23.89
N ASP A 113 -5.98 1.86 24.61
CA ASP A 113 -4.87 0.96 24.91
C ASP A 113 -4.67 -0.15 23.84
N CYS A 114 -5.44 -0.15 22.74
CA CYS A 114 -5.41 -1.24 21.76
C CYS A 114 -4.01 -1.48 21.16
N LEU A 115 -3.27 -0.42 20.81
CA LEU A 115 -1.90 -0.55 20.29
C LEU A 115 -0.91 -1.00 21.38
N ALA A 116 -1.13 -0.64 22.64
CA ALA A 116 -0.29 -1.10 23.75
C ALA A 116 -0.46 -2.61 23.97
N ARG A 117 -1.69 -3.08 23.98
CA ARG A 117 -2.01 -4.52 24.08
C ARG A 117 -1.51 -5.29 22.86
N TYR A 118 -1.72 -4.73 21.66
CA TYR A 118 -1.24 -5.34 20.42
C TYR A 118 0.29 -5.48 20.42
N ALA A 119 1.01 -4.45 20.87
CA ALA A 119 2.47 -4.49 20.95
C ALA A 119 2.98 -5.55 21.94
N GLU A 120 2.25 -5.81 23.03
CA GLU A 120 2.58 -6.89 23.96
C GLU A 120 2.38 -8.27 23.31
N ASP A 121 1.22 -8.50 22.70
CA ASP A 121 0.90 -9.77 22.04
C ASP A 121 1.85 -10.03 20.85
N ALA A 122 2.20 -8.98 20.10
CA ALA A 122 3.11 -9.05 18.96
C ALA A 122 4.54 -9.48 19.32
N ARG A 123 4.94 -9.46 20.60
CA ARG A 123 6.26 -9.98 21.05
C ARG A 123 6.40 -11.49 20.79
N GLN A 124 5.29 -12.20 20.64
CA GLN A 124 5.27 -13.65 20.38
C GLN A 124 5.29 -13.99 18.89
N VAL A 125 5.15 -12.99 18.01
CA VAL A 125 5.12 -13.19 16.56
C VAL A 125 6.49 -13.67 16.07
N ALA A 126 6.47 -14.65 15.18
CA ALA A 126 7.68 -15.24 14.61
C ALA A 126 8.51 -14.20 13.85
N ARG A 127 9.80 -14.50 13.70
CA ARG A 127 10.67 -13.75 12.80
C ARG A 127 10.86 -14.48 11.49
N VAL A 128 10.69 -13.76 10.39
CA VAL A 128 10.99 -14.24 9.05
C VAL A 128 12.47 -14.03 8.68
N HIS A 129 13.19 -13.11 9.32
CA HIS A 129 14.65 -12.96 9.16
C HIS A 129 15.22 -12.08 10.29
N PRO A 130 16.55 -11.97 10.46
CA PRO A 130 17.14 -10.97 11.35
C PRO A 130 16.79 -9.53 10.91
N PRO A 131 16.71 -8.57 11.85
CA PRO A 131 16.49 -7.16 11.50
C PRO A 131 17.58 -6.65 10.55
N GLY A 132 17.18 -5.93 9.51
CA GLY A 132 18.05 -5.39 8.47
C GLY A 132 18.46 -6.38 7.37
N ALA A 133 18.20 -7.69 7.52
CA ALA A 133 18.71 -8.69 6.58
C ALA A 133 18.00 -8.71 5.22
N ALA A 134 16.70 -8.43 5.18
CA ALA A 134 15.91 -8.45 3.95
C ALA A 134 14.70 -7.52 4.05
N HIS A 135 14.10 -7.21 2.89
CA HIS A 135 12.79 -6.58 2.83
C HIS A 135 11.69 -7.64 2.98
N SER A 136 10.73 -7.41 3.87
CA SER A 136 9.47 -8.14 3.94
C SER A 136 8.39 -7.22 4.51
N TYR A 137 7.39 -6.90 3.68
CA TYR A 137 6.32 -5.97 4.02
C TYR A 137 5.62 -6.35 5.33
N CYS A 138 5.43 -5.36 6.21
CA CYS A 138 5.09 -5.60 7.60
C CYS A 138 4.05 -4.60 8.10
N ASN A 139 2.78 -5.02 8.19
CA ASN A 139 1.71 -4.26 8.82
C ASN A 139 1.90 -4.17 10.35
N THR A 140 2.26 -5.28 11.00
CA THR A 140 2.62 -5.35 12.43
C THR A 140 3.65 -4.27 12.77
N GLY A 141 4.68 -4.11 11.93
CA GLY A 141 5.72 -3.10 12.11
C GLY A 141 5.19 -1.67 12.11
N PHE A 142 4.16 -1.37 11.31
CA PHE A 142 3.52 -0.06 11.33
C PHE A 142 2.59 0.13 12.52
N SER A 143 1.88 -0.91 12.99
CA SER A 143 1.16 -0.84 14.26
C SER A 143 2.10 -0.57 15.44
N LEU A 144 3.29 -1.19 15.44
CA LEU A 144 4.36 -0.88 16.41
C LEU A 144 4.89 0.56 16.25
N ALA A 145 5.02 1.06 15.02
CA ALA A 145 5.38 2.47 14.77
C ALA A 145 4.35 3.43 15.36
N GLY A 146 3.04 3.11 15.24
CA GLY A 146 1.98 3.81 15.96
C GLY A 146 2.17 3.77 17.47
N ARG A 147 2.50 2.61 18.04
CA ARG A 147 2.75 2.49 19.48
C ARG A 147 3.94 3.32 19.97
N VAL A 148 4.99 3.45 19.15
CA VAL A 148 6.13 4.34 19.42
C VAL A 148 5.64 5.80 19.48
N ILE A 149 4.83 6.25 18.52
CA ILE A 149 4.23 7.59 18.52
C ILE A 149 3.42 7.82 19.81
N GLU A 150 2.59 6.88 20.23
CA GLU A 150 1.79 7.03 21.46
C GLU A 150 2.64 7.18 22.70
N THR A 151 3.74 6.41 22.77
CA THR A 151 4.63 6.41 23.92
C THR A 151 5.38 7.74 24.05
N ILE A 152 5.79 8.33 22.93
CA ILE A 152 6.52 9.61 22.91
C ILE A 152 5.57 10.78 23.16
N THR A 153 4.42 10.79 22.47
CA THR A 153 3.50 11.92 22.49
C THR A 153 2.56 11.93 23.70
N GLY A 154 2.34 10.78 24.34
CA GLY A 154 1.34 10.59 25.38
C GLY A 154 -0.12 10.64 24.86
N LYS A 155 -0.32 10.58 23.54
CA LYS A 155 -1.64 10.62 22.88
C LYS A 155 -1.88 9.32 22.12
N VAL A 156 -3.14 8.93 21.92
CA VAL A 156 -3.46 7.87 20.95
C VAL A 156 -3.03 8.28 19.55
N TRP A 157 -2.66 7.29 18.73
CA TRP A 157 -2.11 7.54 17.38
C TRP A 157 -3.02 8.43 16.51
N ASP A 158 -4.33 8.21 16.55
CA ASP A 158 -5.30 8.99 15.76
C ASP A 158 -5.37 10.48 16.18
N ALA A 159 -5.24 10.77 17.48
CA ALA A 159 -5.17 12.14 17.98
C ALA A 159 -3.84 12.81 17.62
N ALA A 160 -2.72 12.10 17.74
CA ALA A 160 -1.41 12.58 17.31
C ALA A 160 -1.40 12.90 15.80
N LEU A 161 -1.97 12.00 14.97
CA LEU A 161 -2.09 12.20 13.52
C LEU A 161 -2.89 13.47 13.20
N ARG A 162 -3.99 13.69 13.93
CA ARG A 162 -4.85 14.86 13.71
C ARG A 162 -4.10 16.16 13.93
N GLU A 163 -3.43 16.28 15.07
CA GLU A 163 -2.68 17.47 15.45
C GLU A 163 -1.41 17.68 14.61
N GLN A 164 -0.68 16.60 14.32
CA GLN A 164 0.61 16.70 13.64
C GLN A 164 0.47 16.92 12.14
N ILE A 165 -0.58 16.41 11.49
CA ILE A 165 -0.68 16.35 10.03
C ILE A 165 -2.00 16.94 9.52
N ILE A 166 -3.14 16.43 10.00
CA ILE A 166 -4.45 16.73 9.41
C ILE A 166 -4.82 18.21 9.60
N GLU A 167 -4.70 18.74 10.82
CA GLU A 167 -5.04 20.13 11.12
C GLU A 167 -4.07 21.13 10.47
N PRO A 168 -2.74 20.97 10.53
CA PRO A 168 -1.80 21.88 9.86
C PRO A 168 -1.99 21.97 8.35
N LEU A 169 -2.38 20.87 7.70
CA LEU A 169 -2.62 20.82 6.26
C LEU A 169 -4.09 21.12 5.87
N GLY A 170 -4.99 21.30 6.84
CA GLY A 170 -6.41 21.58 6.59
C GLY A 170 -7.16 20.43 5.91
N LEU A 171 -6.77 19.17 6.15
CA LEU A 171 -7.31 17.97 5.51
C LEU A 171 -8.65 17.54 6.14
N THR A 172 -9.65 18.41 6.05
CA THR A 172 -10.93 18.30 6.78
C THR A 172 -11.75 17.02 6.51
N HIS A 173 -11.48 16.30 5.42
CA HIS A 173 -12.16 15.06 5.08
C HIS A 173 -11.30 13.81 5.37
N THR A 174 -10.34 13.92 6.30
CA THR A 174 -9.45 12.83 6.68
C THR A 174 -9.72 12.37 8.12
N TRP A 175 -10.11 11.11 8.28
CA TRP A 175 -10.55 10.53 9.55
C TRP A 175 -10.09 9.07 9.67
N THR A 176 -9.99 8.54 10.89
CA THR A 176 -9.47 7.19 11.15
C THR A 176 -10.50 6.27 11.81
N LEU A 177 -11.46 6.83 12.55
CA LEU A 177 -12.45 6.07 13.30
C LEU A 177 -13.78 6.01 12.53
N PRO A 178 -14.47 4.85 12.49
CA PRO A 178 -15.76 4.71 11.80
C PRO A 178 -16.79 5.77 12.20
N GLU A 179 -16.95 6.03 13.50
CA GLU A 179 -17.88 7.00 14.08
C GLU A 179 -17.65 8.43 13.59
N ASP A 180 -16.41 8.77 13.27
CA ASP A 180 -16.07 10.06 12.70
C ASP A 180 -16.39 10.13 11.21
N VAL A 181 -16.16 9.02 10.50
CA VAL A 181 -16.39 8.86 9.05
C VAL A 181 -17.88 8.85 8.70
N LEU A 182 -18.73 8.30 9.59
CA LEU A 182 -20.19 8.21 9.39
C LEU A 182 -20.90 9.56 9.18
N ARG A 183 -20.22 10.68 9.46
CA ARG A 183 -20.74 12.04 9.22
C ARG A 183 -20.64 12.47 7.75
N PHE A 184 -19.93 11.70 6.93
CA PHE A 184 -19.65 11.99 5.53
C PHE A 184 -20.22 10.91 4.61
N ARG A 185 -20.18 11.17 3.31
CA ARG A 185 -20.42 10.14 2.29
C ARG A 185 -19.21 9.21 2.28
N ALA A 186 -19.37 7.98 2.76
CA ALA A 186 -18.28 7.02 2.88
C ALA A 186 -18.53 5.79 2.01
N ALA A 187 -17.50 5.34 1.30
CA ALA A 187 -17.58 4.16 0.45
C ALA A 187 -17.72 2.88 1.28
N THR A 188 -18.59 1.98 0.83
CA THR A 188 -18.58 0.56 1.21
C THR A 188 -17.71 -0.19 0.20
N GLY A 189 -16.89 -1.13 0.67
CA GLY A 189 -16.10 -1.96 -0.24
C GLY A 189 -16.97 -2.97 -0.98
N HIS A 190 -16.52 -3.43 -2.15
CA HIS A 190 -17.17 -4.51 -2.89
C HIS A 190 -16.14 -5.60 -3.23
N LEU A 191 -16.55 -6.85 -3.02
CA LEU A 191 -15.76 -8.06 -3.24
C LEU A 191 -16.43 -8.91 -4.33
N GLY A 192 -15.63 -9.62 -5.11
CA GLY A 192 -16.11 -10.52 -6.16
C GLY A 192 -14.96 -11.24 -6.84
N GLU A 193 -15.27 -12.36 -7.49
CA GLU A 193 -14.27 -13.12 -8.22
C GLU A 193 -13.91 -12.47 -9.57
N PRO A 194 -12.72 -12.74 -10.11
CA PRO A 194 -12.29 -12.21 -11.40
C PRO A 194 -13.32 -12.48 -12.50
N GLY A 195 -13.77 -11.41 -13.16
CA GLY A 195 -14.74 -11.49 -14.27
C GLY A 195 -16.20 -11.34 -13.84
N GLU A 196 -16.49 -11.32 -12.54
CA GLU A 196 -17.83 -11.14 -11.99
C GLU A 196 -18.09 -9.69 -11.56
N GLU A 197 -19.36 -9.31 -11.45
CA GLU A 197 -19.74 -8.04 -10.83
C GLU A 197 -19.58 -8.16 -9.30
N PRO A 198 -18.80 -7.28 -8.65
CA PRO A 198 -18.56 -7.38 -7.22
C PRO A 198 -19.81 -6.98 -6.41
N GLY A 199 -20.02 -7.64 -5.27
CA GLY A 199 -21.09 -7.32 -4.32
C GLY A 199 -20.55 -6.61 -3.07
N PRO A 200 -21.40 -5.90 -2.29
CA PRO A 200 -20.95 -5.22 -1.08
C PRO A 200 -20.29 -6.17 -0.07
N THR A 201 -19.21 -5.71 0.56
CA THR A 201 -18.52 -6.47 1.63
C THR A 201 -19.41 -6.66 2.86
N PRO A 202 -19.36 -7.82 3.54
CA PRO A 202 -20.02 -8.00 4.84
C PRO A 202 -19.35 -7.23 5.99
N ARG A 203 -18.15 -6.68 5.77
CA ARG A 203 -17.37 -5.93 6.77
C ARG A 203 -16.84 -4.63 6.19
N TRP A 204 -17.22 -3.51 6.81
CA TRP A 204 -16.82 -2.18 6.32
C TRP A 204 -15.33 -1.91 6.51
N GLY A 205 -14.77 -2.16 7.69
CA GLY A 205 -13.38 -1.83 8.02
C GLY A 205 -12.67 -2.92 8.81
N MET A 206 -11.36 -2.74 8.98
CA MET A 206 -10.51 -3.62 9.79
C MET A 206 -10.51 -3.17 11.27
N MET A 207 -9.89 -3.96 12.13
CA MET A 207 -9.73 -3.69 13.57
C MET A 207 -8.87 -2.45 13.84
N ARG A 208 -9.16 -1.72 14.94
CA ARG A 208 -8.49 -0.44 15.31
C ARG A 208 -6.96 -0.57 15.41
N THR A 209 -6.45 -1.74 15.78
CA THR A 209 -5.01 -2.03 15.89
C THR A 209 -4.23 -1.87 14.58
N VAL A 210 -4.91 -1.91 13.43
CA VAL A 210 -4.33 -1.66 12.10
C VAL A 210 -4.30 -0.17 11.76
N GLY A 211 -4.77 0.72 12.66
CA GLY A 211 -4.84 2.17 12.48
C GLY A 211 -3.62 2.76 11.78
N PRO A 212 -2.43 2.68 12.39
CA PRO A 212 -1.17 3.20 11.84
C PRO A 212 -0.73 2.57 10.52
N ALA A 213 -1.26 1.41 10.17
CA ALA A 213 -0.89 0.67 8.97
C ALA A 213 -1.89 0.86 7.83
N GLY A 214 -3.16 1.20 8.09
CA GLY A 214 -4.15 1.17 7.01
C GLY A 214 -5.55 1.72 7.22
N LEU A 215 -5.88 2.42 8.32
CA LEU A 215 -7.27 2.85 8.59
C LEU A 215 -7.61 4.29 8.24
N ILE A 216 -6.71 5.06 7.62
CA ILE A 216 -7.10 6.41 7.19
C ILE A 216 -8.20 6.30 6.13
N CYS A 217 -9.28 7.02 6.35
CA CYS A 217 -10.31 7.33 5.37
C CYS A 217 -10.10 8.77 4.91
N SER A 218 -10.06 9.01 3.61
CA SER A 218 -9.78 10.33 3.06
C SER A 218 -10.43 10.52 1.68
N THR A 219 -10.37 11.73 1.16
CA THR A 219 -10.70 12.06 -0.24
C THR A 219 -9.45 11.97 -1.09
N ALA A 220 -9.59 11.78 -2.40
CA ALA A 220 -8.44 11.76 -3.30
C ALA A 220 -7.68 13.10 -3.25
N ALA A 221 -8.43 14.20 -3.12
CA ALA A 221 -7.89 15.55 -3.03
C ALA A 221 -7.04 15.78 -1.76
N ASP A 222 -7.49 15.30 -0.60
CA ASP A 222 -6.72 15.43 0.65
C ASP A 222 -5.46 14.55 0.62
N VAL A 223 -5.51 13.38 0.00
CA VAL A 223 -4.33 12.54 -0.22
C VAL A 223 -3.31 13.23 -1.13
N VAL A 224 -3.77 13.88 -2.21
CA VAL A 224 -2.90 14.70 -3.08
C VAL A 224 -2.29 15.86 -2.30
N ARG A 225 -3.07 16.60 -1.49
CA ARG A 225 -2.56 17.71 -0.66
C ARG A 225 -1.51 17.25 0.35
N PHE A 226 -1.73 16.11 1.00
CA PHE A 226 -0.73 15.51 1.88
C PHE A 226 0.55 15.17 1.11
N ALA A 227 0.46 14.48 -0.02
CA ALA A 227 1.65 14.14 -0.81
C ALA A 227 2.39 15.38 -1.31
N ARG A 228 1.67 16.46 -1.65
CA ARG A 228 2.24 17.76 -2.03
C ARG A 228 3.06 18.42 -0.92
N SER A 229 2.74 18.18 0.37
CA SER A 229 3.49 18.78 1.48
C SER A 229 4.96 18.37 1.50
N PHE A 230 5.32 17.25 0.86
CA PHE A 230 6.72 16.80 0.71
C PHE A 230 7.54 17.69 -0.25
N HIS A 231 6.88 18.35 -1.21
CA HIS A 231 7.57 19.24 -2.16
C HIS A 231 7.59 20.68 -1.67
N ASP A 232 6.47 21.13 -1.09
CA ASP A 232 6.26 22.53 -0.77
C ASP A 232 6.84 22.91 0.60
N GLY A 233 7.35 21.93 1.36
CA GLY A 233 7.91 22.13 2.70
C GLY A 233 6.86 22.57 3.72
N ALA A 234 5.58 22.25 3.47
CA ALA A 234 4.46 22.70 4.29
C ALA A 234 4.36 21.98 5.64
N LEU A 235 5.04 20.84 5.78
CA LEU A 235 4.96 19.99 6.97
C LEU A 235 6.34 19.57 7.49
N LEU A 236 7.10 18.82 6.68
CA LEU A 236 8.47 18.44 6.97
C LEU A 236 9.44 19.47 6.39
N THR A 237 10.62 19.58 6.99
CA THR A 237 11.74 20.27 6.34
C THR A 237 12.12 19.55 5.03
N PRO A 238 12.69 20.26 4.03
CA PRO A 238 13.13 19.63 2.79
C PRO A 238 14.10 18.46 3.01
N ALA A 239 14.97 18.54 4.02
CA ALA A 239 15.93 17.49 4.34
C ALA A 239 15.25 16.20 4.85
N SER A 240 14.24 16.32 5.70
CA SER A 240 13.49 15.16 6.20
C SER A 240 12.60 14.54 5.13
N ALA A 241 11.95 15.38 4.30
CA ALA A 241 11.18 14.90 3.16
C ALA A 241 12.08 14.12 2.18
N GLU A 242 13.26 14.64 1.85
CA GLU A 242 14.25 13.97 1.00
C GLU A 242 14.71 12.63 1.61
N LEU A 243 14.93 12.58 2.92
CA LEU A 243 15.33 11.34 3.59
C LEU A 243 14.26 10.24 3.49
N MET A 244 12.98 10.61 3.46
CA MET A 244 11.87 9.66 3.28
C MET A 244 11.79 9.07 1.87
N VAL A 245 12.27 9.79 0.87
CA VAL A 245 12.22 9.38 -0.56
C VAL A 245 13.59 8.97 -1.10
N THR A 246 14.61 8.92 -0.24
CA THR A 246 15.92 8.34 -0.54
C THR A 246 15.81 6.81 -0.57
N PRO A 247 16.45 6.11 -1.53
CA PRO A 247 16.52 4.65 -1.52
C PRO A 247 17.20 4.11 -0.25
N HIS A 248 16.46 3.34 0.57
CA HIS A 248 17.02 2.66 1.75
C HIS A 248 17.18 1.16 1.55
N VAL A 249 16.28 0.53 0.79
CA VAL A 249 16.24 -0.92 0.58
C VAL A 249 15.88 -1.23 -0.87
N GLU A 250 16.62 -2.11 -1.53
CA GLU A 250 16.27 -2.61 -2.87
C GLU A 250 15.14 -3.64 -2.76
N LEU A 251 14.16 -3.58 -3.68
CA LEU A 251 13.03 -4.50 -3.71
C LEU A 251 13.33 -5.72 -4.60
N PRO A 252 13.22 -6.96 -4.09
CA PRO A 252 13.40 -8.15 -4.91
C PRO A 252 12.42 -8.17 -6.10
N ALA A 253 12.96 -8.41 -7.31
CA ALA A 253 12.24 -8.46 -8.60
C ALA A 253 11.39 -7.24 -8.96
N ASN A 254 11.51 -6.15 -8.20
CA ASN A 254 10.91 -4.86 -8.48
C ASN A 254 9.40 -4.87 -8.82
N PRO A 255 8.51 -5.65 -8.18
CA PRO A 255 7.13 -5.84 -8.67
C PRO A 255 6.27 -4.57 -8.65
N TYR A 256 6.58 -3.61 -7.77
CA TYR A 256 5.83 -2.34 -7.61
C TYR A 256 6.71 -1.09 -7.72
N GLY A 257 8.03 -1.27 -7.69
CA GLY A 257 9.05 -0.21 -7.69
C GLY A 257 10.42 -0.86 -7.51
N THR A 258 11.49 -0.08 -7.57
CA THR A 258 12.86 -0.60 -7.43
C THR A 258 13.37 -0.58 -6.00
N HIS A 259 12.93 0.39 -5.21
CA HIS A 259 13.42 0.59 -3.86
C HIS A 259 12.29 0.96 -2.90
N TRP A 260 12.55 0.80 -1.62
CA TRP A 260 11.75 1.30 -0.53
C TRP A 260 12.47 2.47 0.16
N GLY A 261 11.75 3.56 0.37
CA GLY A 261 12.15 4.71 1.16
C GLY A 261 11.78 4.54 2.64
N LEU A 262 11.46 5.64 3.34
CA LEU A 262 10.79 5.57 4.64
C LEU A 262 9.28 5.67 4.41
N GLY A 263 8.63 4.53 4.23
CA GLY A 263 7.20 4.44 3.94
C GLY A 263 6.81 4.70 2.48
N TRP A 264 7.73 5.00 1.57
CA TRP A 264 7.46 5.21 0.13
C TRP A 264 8.00 4.07 -0.73
N ILE A 265 7.28 3.72 -1.79
CA ILE A 265 7.80 2.92 -2.90
C ILE A 265 8.46 3.86 -3.91
N LEU A 266 9.69 3.56 -4.30
CA LEU A 266 10.50 4.38 -5.18
C LEU A 266 10.73 3.67 -6.51
N ASP A 267 10.51 4.41 -7.60
CA ASP A 267 10.73 3.92 -8.95
C ASP A 267 11.28 5.04 -9.87
N THR A 268 11.59 4.67 -11.11
CA THR A 268 11.97 5.61 -12.16
C THR A 268 11.23 5.25 -13.45
N TRP A 269 10.49 6.21 -13.98
CA TRP A 269 9.77 6.09 -15.26
C TRP A 269 10.43 7.00 -16.29
N GLU A 270 10.98 6.42 -17.35
CA GLU A 270 11.68 7.15 -18.43
C GLU A 270 12.72 8.18 -17.91
N GLY A 271 13.44 7.84 -16.83
CA GLY A 271 14.44 8.69 -16.21
C GLY A 271 13.90 9.72 -15.20
N ARG A 272 12.59 9.76 -14.96
CA ARG A 272 11.95 10.59 -13.92
C ARG A 272 11.71 9.79 -12.65
N ALA A 273 12.10 10.33 -11.50
CA ALA A 273 11.79 9.74 -10.20
C ALA A 273 10.28 9.66 -9.98
N VAL A 274 9.84 8.59 -9.34
CA VAL A 274 8.45 8.35 -8.96
C VAL A 274 8.41 7.85 -7.53
N TRP A 275 7.63 8.53 -6.70
CA TRP A 275 7.30 8.09 -5.35
C TRP A 275 5.86 7.62 -5.37
N SER A 276 5.59 6.46 -4.81
CA SER A 276 4.25 5.89 -4.83
C SER A 276 3.94 5.11 -3.57
N HIS A 277 2.65 4.90 -3.34
CA HIS A 277 2.19 3.91 -2.40
C HIS A 277 0.79 3.46 -2.81
N GLY A 278 0.55 2.14 -2.73
CA GLY A 278 -0.78 1.56 -2.92
C GLY A 278 -1.45 1.26 -1.58
N GLY A 279 -2.75 1.02 -1.58
CA GLY A 279 -3.47 0.64 -0.39
C GLY A 279 -4.64 -0.26 -0.72
N ASN A 280 -4.83 -1.28 0.09
CA ASN A 280 -5.99 -2.15 0.01
C ASN A 280 -6.55 -2.32 1.42
N THR A 281 -7.88 -2.36 1.49
CA THR A 281 -8.65 -2.78 2.65
C THR A 281 -9.75 -3.72 2.13
N ILE A 282 -10.77 -4.00 2.94
CA ILE A 282 -11.83 -4.93 2.57
C ILE A 282 -12.69 -4.33 1.45
N GLY A 283 -12.44 -4.75 0.21
CA GLY A 283 -13.17 -4.30 -0.98
C GLY A 283 -12.93 -2.85 -1.38
N GLN A 284 -11.91 -2.17 -0.83
CA GLN A 284 -11.51 -0.83 -1.27
C GLN A 284 -10.02 -0.80 -1.56
N SER A 285 -9.65 -0.05 -2.60
CA SER A 285 -8.26 0.12 -3.03
C SER A 285 -7.96 1.59 -3.31
N ALA A 286 -6.71 1.97 -3.13
CA ALA A 286 -6.21 3.29 -3.39
C ALA A 286 -4.82 3.23 -4.00
N GLN A 287 -4.49 4.22 -4.81
CA GLN A 287 -3.15 4.35 -5.39
C GLN A 287 -2.75 5.82 -5.43
N LEU A 288 -1.52 6.09 -5.02
CA LEU A 288 -0.90 7.39 -5.01
C LEU A 288 0.42 7.34 -5.79
N TRP A 289 0.63 8.31 -6.65
CA TRP A 289 1.89 8.55 -7.35
C TRP A 289 2.25 10.02 -7.30
N THR A 290 3.55 10.27 -7.20
CA THR A 290 4.14 11.59 -7.15
C THR A 290 5.40 11.60 -7.99
N LEU A 291 5.42 12.44 -9.01
CA LEU A 291 6.60 12.80 -9.79
C LEU A 291 7.04 14.19 -9.31
N PRO A 292 8.19 14.32 -8.63
CA PRO A 292 8.70 15.62 -8.25
C PRO A 292 8.95 16.49 -9.51
N GLY A 293 8.76 17.79 -9.34
CA GLY A 293 9.08 18.78 -10.37
C GLY A 293 10.58 18.78 -10.67
N THR A 294 10.96 19.16 -11.88
CA THR A 294 12.38 19.23 -12.27
C THR A 294 13.17 20.35 -11.57
N GLY A 295 12.50 21.20 -10.79
CA GLY A 295 13.09 22.40 -10.19
C GLY A 295 13.47 23.47 -11.22
N THR A 296 13.02 23.31 -12.48
CA THR A 296 13.30 24.22 -13.59
C THR A 296 12.00 24.69 -14.25
N GLY A 297 11.90 25.98 -14.55
CA GLY A 297 10.70 26.56 -15.14
C GLY A 297 9.47 26.48 -14.21
N ASN A 298 8.31 26.17 -14.79
CA ASN A 298 7.04 26.06 -14.09
C ASN A 298 6.65 24.61 -13.73
N ASP A 299 7.55 23.63 -13.87
CA ASP A 299 7.26 22.23 -13.51
C ASP A 299 7.18 22.09 -11.99
N SER A 300 5.96 22.20 -11.46
CA SER A 300 5.66 22.00 -10.03
C SER A 300 5.67 20.52 -9.62
N GLY A 301 5.88 19.59 -10.56
CA GLY A 301 5.66 18.17 -10.35
C GLY A 301 4.20 17.76 -10.57
N THR A 302 3.97 16.44 -10.60
CA THR A 302 2.65 15.83 -10.83
C THR A 302 2.34 14.84 -9.72
N THR A 303 1.21 15.02 -9.05
CA THR A 303 0.74 14.10 -7.99
C THR A 303 -0.64 13.61 -8.34
N VAL A 304 -0.89 12.30 -8.28
CA VAL A 304 -2.14 11.66 -8.68
C VAL A 304 -2.58 10.70 -7.58
N CYS A 305 -3.82 10.79 -7.15
CA CYS A 305 -4.46 9.80 -6.28
C CYS A 305 -5.75 9.28 -6.91
N VAL A 306 -5.92 7.96 -6.93
CA VAL A 306 -7.15 7.29 -7.37
C VAL A 306 -7.63 6.37 -6.24
N LEU A 307 -8.92 6.44 -5.96
CA LEU A 307 -9.64 5.66 -4.95
C LEU A 307 -10.73 4.86 -5.65
N ALA A 308 -10.90 3.59 -5.29
CA ALA A 308 -11.89 2.69 -5.87
C ALA A 308 -12.46 1.74 -4.81
N ASN A 309 -13.73 1.37 -4.93
CA ASN A 309 -14.42 0.52 -3.94
C ASN A 309 -14.80 -0.87 -4.47
N GLY A 310 -14.00 -1.47 -5.36
CA GLY A 310 -14.18 -2.85 -5.81
C GLY A 310 -13.74 -3.05 -7.27
N GLY A 311 -13.96 -4.27 -7.79
CA GLY A 311 -13.62 -4.63 -9.16
C GLY A 311 -12.13 -4.96 -9.37
N ASP A 312 -11.67 -4.94 -10.63
CA ASP A 312 -10.26 -5.10 -10.99
C ASP A 312 -9.50 -3.78 -10.79
N THR A 313 -9.26 -3.43 -9.53
CA THR A 313 -8.61 -2.15 -9.17
C THR A 313 -7.17 -2.06 -9.66
N TYR A 314 -6.46 -3.19 -9.75
CA TYR A 314 -5.08 -3.21 -10.25
C TYR A 314 -5.02 -2.84 -11.74
N GLY A 315 -5.86 -3.47 -12.58
CA GLY A 315 -6.00 -3.11 -14.00
C GLY A 315 -6.50 -1.67 -14.19
N PHE A 316 -7.49 -1.26 -13.38
CA PHE A 316 -8.05 0.09 -13.40
C PHE A 316 -6.99 1.17 -13.11
N PHE A 317 -6.24 1.04 -12.02
CA PHE A 317 -5.21 2.02 -11.65
C PHE A 317 -4.09 2.09 -12.68
N GLN A 318 -3.69 0.96 -13.24
CA GLN A 318 -2.69 0.95 -14.31
C GLN A 318 -3.20 1.67 -15.57
N ALA A 319 -4.47 1.47 -15.96
CA ALA A 319 -5.06 2.17 -17.09
C ALA A 319 -5.13 3.68 -16.86
N VAL A 320 -5.56 4.12 -15.66
CA VAL A 320 -5.57 5.54 -15.29
C VAL A 320 -4.16 6.13 -15.39
N ALA A 321 -3.15 5.45 -14.86
CA ALA A 321 -1.76 5.92 -14.94
C ALA A 321 -1.28 6.02 -16.39
N GLN A 322 -1.54 4.99 -17.21
CA GLN A 322 -1.10 4.92 -18.61
C GLN A 322 -1.73 6.00 -19.50
N GLU A 323 -2.92 6.49 -19.17
CA GLU A 323 -3.50 7.63 -19.87
C GLU A 323 -3.03 8.96 -19.31
N LEU A 324 -3.02 9.12 -17.99
CA LEU A 324 -2.87 10.41 -17.35
C LEU A 324 -1.42 10.91 -17.39
N PHE A 325 -0.43 10.07 -17.07
CA PHE A 325 0.96 10.53 -17.00
C PHE A 325 1.55 10.95 -18.36
N PRO A 326 1.33 10.21 -19.46
CA PRO A 326 1.77 10.67 -20.78
C PRO A 326 1.08 11.96 -21.21
N ALA A 327 -0.21 12.12 -20.87
CA ALA A 327 -0.96 13.33 -21.20
C ALA A 327 -0.47 14.55 -20.41
N LEU A 328 -0.28 14.41 -19.09
CA LEU A 328 0.10 15.51 -18.20
C LEU A 328 1.57 15.89 -18.35
N CYS A 329 2.48 14.93 -18.22
CA CYS A 329 3.92 15.22 -18.10
C CYS A 329 4.79 14.53 -19.14
N GLY A 330 4.20 13.84 -20.13
CA GLY A 330 4.93 13.16 -21.19
C GLY A 330 5.76 11.96 -20.73
N VAL A 331 5.48 11.44 -19.52
CA VAL A 331 6.19 10.30 -18.92
C VAL A 331 5.32 9.07 -19.01
N ARG A 332 5.87 7.97 -19.53
CA ARG A 332 5.16 6.68 -19.57
C ARG A 332 5.38 5.90 -18.28
N PRO A 333 4.30 5.49 -17.59
CA PRO A 333 4.43 4.58 -16.47
C PRO A 333 5.10 3.27 -16.86
N ARG A 334 5.73 2.63 -15.88
CA ARG A 334 6.23 1.27 -16.04
C ARG A 334 5.10 0.35 -16.55
N PRO A 335 5.31 -0.39 -17.65
CA PRO A 335 4.31 -1.35 -18.11
C PRO A 335 4.18 -2.51 -17.12
N LEU A 336 3.03 -3.16 -17.11
CA LEU A 336 2.86 -4.41 -16.37
C LEU A 336 3.79 -5.47 -16.96
N PRO A 337 4.35 -6.37 -16.13
CA PRO A 337 5.17 -7.45 -16.65
C PRO A 337 4.36 -8.32 -17.60
N GLN A 338 5.03 -8.87 -18.61
CA GLN A 338 4.44 -9.78 -19.59
C GLN A 338 5.34 -11.01 -19.70
N PRO A 339 4.76 -12.21 -19.93
CA PRO A 339 5.55 -13.41 -20.14
C PRO A 339 6.45 -13.25 -21.38
N PRO A 340 7.65 -13.85 -21.36
CA PRO A 340 8.53 -13.87 -22.52
C PRO A 340 7.87 -14.64 -23.67
N GLY A 341 8.27 -14.31 -24.91
CA GLY A 341 7.79 -15.02 -26.09
C GLY A 341 8.21 -16.49 -26.13
N GLU A 342 9.32 -16.84 -25.47
CA GLU A 342 9.79 -18.22 -25.27
C GLU A 342 9.67 -18.57 -23.79
N VAL A 343 8.93 -19.62 -23.47
CA VAL A 343 8.68 -20.06 -22.09
C VAL A 343 9.77 -21.02 -21.65
N VAL A 344 10.45 -20.70 -20.55
CA VAL A 344 11.37 -21.64 -19.90
C VAL A 344 10.54 -22.74 -19.21
N PRO A 345 10.83 -24.04 -19.45
CA PRO A 345 10.12 -25.12 -18.77
C PRO A 345 10.28 -25.04 -17.25
N VAL A 346 9.17 -25.17 -16.51
CA VAL A 346 9.21 -25.26 -15.05
C VAL A 346 9.63 -26.69 -14.66
N ASP A 347 10.76 -26.81 -13.96
CA ASP A 347 11.39 -28.10 -13.62
C ASP A 347 11.06 -28.60 -12.20
N GLY A 348 10.20 -27.88 -11.48
CA GLY A 348 9.72 -28.23 -10.14
C GLY A 348 10.71 -27.97 -9.01
N ARG A 349 11.85 -27.28 -9.26
CA ARG A 349 12.85 -26.99 -8.21
C ARG A 349 12.29 -26.20 -7.03
N HIS A 350 11.26 -25.39 -7.28
CA HIS A 350 10.60 -24.54 -6.28
C HIS A 350 9.29 -25.16 -5.75
N ASP A 351 8.99 -26.41 -6.10
CA ASP A 351 7.80 -27.11 -5.61
C ASP A 351 7.87 -27.27 -4.10
N GLY A 352 6.80 -26.93 -3.39
CA GLY A 352 6.76 -27.03 -1.94
C GLY A 352 5.68 -26.16 -1.30
N VAL A 353 5.64 -26.20 0.02
CA VAL A 353 4.74 -25.37 0.82
C VAL A 353 5.56 -24.26 1.46
N TYR A 354 5.10 -23.03 1.31
CA TYR A 354 5.65 -21.83 1.92
C TYR A 354 4.61 -21.27 2.88
N GLU A 355 5.00 -20.93 4.11
CA GLU A 355 4.04 -20.52 5.13
C GLU A 355 4.56 -19.34 5.96
N ARG A 356 3.64 -18.43 6.25
CA ARG A 356 3.80 -17.28 7.15
C ARG A 356 2.48 -17.04 7.87
N GLU A 357 2.45 -16.11 8.83
CA GLU A 357 1.27 -15.82 9.67
C GLU A 357 -0.03 -15.67 8.86
N SER A 358 0.00 -14.91 7.76
CA SER A 358 -1.18 -14.58 6.97
C SER A 358 -1.45 -15.45 5.75
N ALA A 359 -0.54 -16.34 5.39
CA ALA A 359 -0.73 -17.14 4.19
C ALA A 359 0.02 -18.47 4.18
N ARG A 360 -0.63 -19.43 3.53
CA ARG A 360 -0.02 -20.68 3.07
C ARG A 360 -0.02 -20.70 1.54
N ILE A 361 1.15 -20.91 0.96
CA ILE A 361 1.36 -20.92 -0.49
C ILE A 361 1.91 -22.27 -0.90
N THR A 362 1.23 -22.95 -1.82
CA THR A 362 1.68 -24.22 -2.38
C THR A 362 2.11 -24.00 -3.83
N VAL A 363 3.33 -24.41 -4.16
CA VAL A 363 3.86 -24.39 -5.53
C VAL A 363 4.01 -25.83 -6.01
N GLU A 364 3.44 -26.15 -7.16
CA GLU A 364 3.47 -27.47 -7.78
C GLU A 364 3.62 -27.32 -9.31
N GLY A 365 4.84 -27.51 -9.81
CA GLY A 365 5.21 -27.23 -11.19
C GLY A 365 4.87 -25.79 -11.57
N ALA A 366 4.12 -25.62 -12.67
CA ALA A 366 3.71 -24.32 -13.18
C ALA A 366 2.45 -23.74 -12.49
N ARG A 367 2.10 -24.22 -11.29
CA ARG A 367 0.91 -23.76 -10.55
C ARG A 367 1.29 -23.29 -9.16
N MET A 368 0.59 -22.25 -8.70
CA MET A 368 0.69 -21.75 -7.34
C MET A 368 -0.71 -21.56 -6.75
N THR A 369 -0.95 -22.10 -5.57
CA THR A 369 -2.17 -21.86 -4.78
C THR A 369 -1.82 -20.96 -3.62
N TYR A 370 -2.58 -19.87 -3.44
CA TYR A 370 -2.47 -18.97 -2.30
C TYR A 370 -3.71 -19.10 -1.42
N LEU A 371 -3.50 -19.52 -0.18
CA LEU A 371 -4.53 -19.58 0.85
C LEU A 371 -4.28 -18.48 1.89
N ASN A 372 -5.27 -17.60 2.08
CA ASN A 372 -5.27 -16.64 3.18
C ASN A 372 -5.52 -17.38 4.50
N THR A 373 -4.64 -17.22 5.48
CA THR A 373 -4.76 -17.82 6.83
C THR A 373 -4.93 -16.77 7.93
N SER A 374 -5.09 -15.50 7.55
CA SER A 374 -5.26 -14.39 8.48
C SER A 374 -6.66 -14.30 9.09
N ALA A 375 -6.90 -13.26 9.90
CA ALA A 375 -8.22 -12.91 10.44
C ALA A 375 -9.29 -12.56 9.38
N PHE A 376 -8.91 -12.55 8.10
CA PHE A 376 -9.79 -12.30 6.96
C PHE A 376 -9.99 -13.53 6.06
N ALA A 377 -9.53 -14.71 6.49
CA ALA A 377 -9.60 -15.94 5.69
C ALA A 377 -11.02 -16.32 5.22
N ASP A 378 -12.06 -15.90 5.94
CA ASP A 378 -13.46 -16.14 5.59
C ASP A 378 -14.00 -15.22 4.45
N LEU A 379 -13.20 -14.25 3.99
CA LEU A 379 -13.56 -13.39 2.84
C LEU A 379 -13.00 -13.87 1.52
N ASP A 380 -12.03 -14.77 1.54
CA ASP A 380 -11.26 -15.15 0.37
C ASP A 380 -11.40 -16.65 0.10
N GLU A 381 -11.71 -17.00 -1.14
CA GLU A 381 -11.46 -18.35 -1.63
C GLU A 381 -9.97 -18.55 -1.93
N PRO A 382 -9.45 -19.80 -1.91
CA PRO A 382 -8.09 -20.08 -2.33
C PRO A 382 -7.85 -19.56 -3.76
N MET A 383 -6.84 -18.71 -3.92
CA MET A 383 -6.52 -18.13 -5.22
C MET A 383 -5.56 -19.05 -5.99
N LEU A 384 -5.90 -19.34 -7.24
CA LEU A 384 -5.09 -20.16 -8.14
C LEU A 384 -4.32 -19.28 -9.13
N PHE A 385 -3.05 -19.59 -9.34
CA PHE A 385 -2.16 -18.86 -10.23
C PHE A 385 -1.46 -19.79 -11.22
N ASP A 386 -1.41 -19.35 -12.48
CA ASP A 386 -0.48 -19.86 -13.48
C ASP A 386 0.90 -19.25 -13.28
N LEU A 387 1.95 -20.06 -13.31
CA LEU A 387 3.34 -19.60 -13.27
C LEU A 387 4.02 -19.73 -14.63
N VAL A 388 4.75 -18.68 -15.01
CA VAL A 388 5.64 -18.68 -16.18
C VAL A 388 7.04 -18.29 -15.71
N ALA A 389 8.03 -19.16 -15.94
CA ALA A 389 9.41 -18.88 -15.61
C ALA A 389 9.99 -17.80 -16.54
N LEU A 390 10.66 -16.81 -15.93
CA LEU A 390 11.50 -15.83 -16.61
C LEU A 390 12.96 -16.31 -16.67
N ASP A 391 13.39 -16.94 -15.58
CA ASP A 391 14.64 -17.67 -15.43
C ASP A 391 14.50 -18.69 -14.29
N ASP A 392 15.62 -19.21 -13.81
CA ASP A 392 15.70 -20.22 -12.76
C ASP A 392 14.95 -19.86 -11.47
N ASP A 393 14.93 -18.58 -11.09
CA ASP A 393 14.46 -18.13 -9.77
C ASP A 393 13.35 -17.06 -9.85
N ARG A 394 13.13 -16.46 -11.02
CA ARG A 394 12.11 -15.43 -11.24
C ARG A 394 10.99 -15.95 -12.13
N TYR A 395 9.76 -15.71 -11.69
CA TYR A 395 8.54 -16.16 -12.34
C TYR A 395 7.55 -14.99 -12.45
N LEU A 396 6.62 -15.11 -13.39
CA LEU A 396 5.38 -14.36 -13.38
C LEU A 396 4.25 -15.27 -12.96
N ALA A 397 3.40 -14.77 -12.05
CA ALA A 397 2.16 -15.39 -11.65
C ALA A 397 0.97 -14.61 -12.21
N ARG A 398 -0.04 -15.31 -12.70
CA ARG A 398 -1.33 -14.73 -13.09
C ARG A 398 -2.46 -15.47 -12.41
N ARG A 399 -3.29 -14.73 -11.66
CA ARG A 399 -4.48 -15.31 -11.03
C ARG A 399 -5.43 -15.79 -12.12
N GLU A 400 -5.97 -17.00 -11.98
CA GLU A 400 -6.99 -17.50 -12.90
C GLU A 400 -8.16 -16.51 -13.01
N GLY A 401 -8.66 -16.29 -14.23
CA GLY A 401 -9.69 -15.30 -14.52
C GLY A 401 -9.22 -13.84 -14.63
N THR A 402 -7.94 -13.53 -14.35
CA THR A 402 -7.37 -12.18 -14.54
C THR A 402 -6.47 -12.09 -15.78
N ALA A 403 -6.29 -10.88 -16.30
CA ALA A 403 -5.36 -10.62 -17.42
C ALA A 403 -3.94 -10.28 -16.96
N THR A 404 -3.75 -10.06 -15.65
CA THR A 404 -2.60 -9.36 -15.12
C THR A 404 -1.57 -10.32 -14.54
N TRP A 405 -0.32 -10.16 -14.97
CA TRP A 405 0.83 -10.87 -14.43
C TRP A 405 1.50 -10.05 -13.31
N VAL A 406 1.98 -10.75 -12.29
CA VAL A 406 2.74 -10.18 -11.17
C VAL A 406 4.00 -11.01 -10.92
N GLY A 407 5.08 -10.35 -10.48
CA GLY A 407 6.36 -11.03 -10.23
C GLY A 407 6.33 -11.91 -8.98
N VAL A 408 6.95 -13.09 -9.10
CA VAL A 408 7.30 -13.99 -8.01
C VAL A 408 8.80 -14.25 -8.07
N THR A 409 9.48 -14.31 -6.93
CA THR A 409 10.90 -14.66 -6.88
C THR A 409 11.14 -15.70 -5.82
N PHE A 410 11.96 -16.68 -6.12
CA PHE A 410 12.46 -17.66 -5.18
C PHE A 410 13.92 -17.36 -4.90
N ALA A 411 14.33 -17.54 -3.66
CA ALA A 411 15.71 -17.33 -3.25
C ALA A 411 15.99 -18.12 -1.97
N THR A 412 17.26 -18.13 -1.56
CA THR A 412 17.70 -18.81 -0.34
C THR A 412 18.21 -17.79 0.66
N ARG A 413 17.82 -17.92 1.92
CA ARG A 413 18.29 -17.09 3.02
C ARG A 413 19.74 -17.42 3.38
N GLU A 414 20.38 -16.56 4.16
CA GLU A 414 21.74 -16.79 4.67
C GLU A 414 21.86 -18.09 5.46
N ASP A 415 20.80 -18.52 6.15
CA ASP A 415 20.75 -19.78 6.91
C ASP A 415 20.47 -21.03 6.03
N GLY A 416 20.36 -20.86 4.71
CA GLY A 416 20.09 -21.92 3.76
C GLY A 416 18.60 -22.22 3.54
N THR A 417 17.69 -21.54 4.24
CA THR A 417 16.24 -21.75 4.09
C THR A 417 15.74 -21.16 2.76
N PRO A 418 15.14 -21.96 1.86
CA PRO A 418 14.48 -21.41 0.67
C PRO A 418 13.29 -20.54 1.07
N TYR A 419 13.05 -19.46 0.32
CA TYR A 419 11.90 -18.60 0.53
C TYR A 419 11.33 -18.12 -0.81
N GLN A 420 10.05 -17.78 -0.78
CA GLN A 420 9.36 -17.10 -1.87
C GLN A 420 9.14 -15.64 -1.49
N TYR A 421 9.50 -14.73 -2.39
CA TYR A 421 9.13 -13.34 -2.37
C TYR A 421 7.94 -13.09 -3.30
N PHE A 422 6.78 -12.81 -2.71
CA PHE A 422 5.54 -12.57 -3.44
C PHE A 422 4.68 -11.53 -2.72
N SER A 423 4.06 -10.62 -3.48
CA SER A 423 3.25 -9.52 -2.93
C SER A 423 3.99 -8.71 -1.86
N LEU A 424 5.28 -8.45 -2.06
CA LEU A 424 6.20 -7.75 -1.15
C LEU A 424 6.58 -8.49 0.15
N ARG A 425 6.20 -9.75 0.34
CA ARG A 425 6.52 -10.53 1.54
C ARG A 425 7.53 -11.64 1.24
N SER A 426 8.48 -11.85 2.15
CA SER A 426 9.31 -13.05 2.20
C SER A 426 8.57 -14.15 2.98
N THR A 427 8.39 -15.31 2.36
CA THR A 427 7.68 -16.47 2.93
C THR A 427 8.61 -17.67 2.94
N PRO A 428 9.03 -18.19 4.10
CA PRO A 428 9.91 -19.36 4.16
C PRO A 428 9.21 -20.62 3.62
N ARG A 429 9.98 -21.49 3.00
CA ARG A 429 9.55 -22.85 2.66
C ARG A 429 9.55 -23.71 3.92
N LEU A 430 8.52 -24.52 4.08
CA LEU A 430 8.46 -25.54 5.12
C LEU A 430 9.43 -26.70 4.82
N PRO A 431 9.99 -27.36 5.86
CA PRO A 431 10.90 -28.50 5.71
C PRO A 431 10.37 -29.68 4.90
#